data_AF-A0A421K8Y5-F1
#
_entry.id   AF-A0A421K8Y5-F1
#
_cell.length_a   1.000
_cell.length_b   1.000
_cell.length_c   1.000
_cell.angle_alpha   90.00
_cell.angle_beta   90.00
_cell.angle_gamma   90.00
#
_symmetry.space_group_name_H-M   'P 1'
#
loop_
_entity.id
_entity.type
_entity.pdbx_description
1 polymer ?
#
loop_
_entity_poly.entity_id
_entity_poly.type
_entity_poly.pdbx_seq_one_letter_code
_entity_poly.pdbx_strand_id
1 'polypeptide(L)'
;MTKWTKPPIDAEKVRTLADTHSLDILTASILTRRGVLEPEQIAYFMESDERFLHNPMLFPQMEQAVERVLHAAEEEERVLVCGDKDADGITATVLMVEALRSLGIEPHWRVPVGEEDYGLNSEVLKAKAAEDITLVIAVDCGITNFEEVELANTLGMEVLIFDHHLPREGSIPPAYAVINPKLPGSYPFEGLCAAALASKFQWALCLAGTDLWCEEFCLVLAKE
;
A
#
# COMPACT_ATOMS: atom_id res chain seq x y z
N MET A 1 -12.88 36.74 -9.25
CA MET A 1 -12.04 36.47 -10.44
C MET A 1 -11.01 35.42 -10.06
N THR A 2 -10.89 34.34 -10.82
CA THR A 2 -9.85 33.33 -10.62
C THR A 2 -8.48 33.94 -10.95
N LYS A 3 -7.52 33.83 -10.03
CA LYS A 3 -6.15 34.32 -10.23
C LYS A 3 -5.31 33.19 -10.81
N TRP A 4 -4.85 33.34 -12.05
CA TRP A 4 -3.93 32.40 -12.69
C TRP A 4 -2.51 32.69 -12.25
N THR A 5 -1.84 31.69 -11.68
CA THR A 5 -0.45 31.78 -11.23
C THR A 5 0.40 30.75 -11.96
N LYS A 6 1.53 31.19 -12.52
CA LYS A 6 2.52 30.32 -13.15
C LYS A 6 3.85 30.52 -12.43
N PRO A 7 4.28 29.58 -11.57
CA PRO A 7 5.57 29.67 -10.91
C PRO A 7 6.71 29.79 -11.95
N PRO A 8 7.67 30.72 -11.73
CA PRO A 8 8.86 30.78 -12.55
C PRO A 8 9.71 29.52 -12.32
N ILE A 9 10.43 29.10 -13.36
CA ILE A 9 11.38 27.99 -13.30
C ILE A 9 12.65 28.38 -14.05
N ASP A 10 13.74 27.69 -13.74
CA ASP A 10 15.02 27.90 -14.38
C ASP A 10 15.04 27.28 -15.79
N ALA A 11 15.25 28.11 -16.81
CA ALA A 11 15.28 27.68 -18.21
C ALA A 11 16.49 26.79 -18.52
N GLU A 12 17.58 26.90 -17.76
CA GLU A 12 18.75 26.02 -17.90
C GLU A 12 18.40 24.61 -17.42
N LYS A 13 17.79 24.48 -16.23
CA LYS A 13 17.31 23.18 -15.74
C LYS A 13 16.37 22.48 -16.71
N VAL A 14 15.45 23.22 -17.33
CA VAL A 14 14.54 22.67 -18.34
C VAL A 14 15.31 22.11 -19.53
N ARG A 15 16.30 22.85 -20.05
CA ARG A 15 17.11 22.40 -21.19
C ARG A 15 17.95 21.18 -20.84
N THR A 16 18.61 21.19 -19.68
CA THR A 16 19.38 20.04 -19.19
C THR A 16 18.53 18.79 -19.05
N LEU A 17 17.34 18.91 -18.45
CA LEU A 17 16.41 17.79 -18.30
C LEU A 17 15.91 17.27 -19.66
N ALA A 18 15.58 18.19 -20.58
CA ALA A 18 15.15 17.85 -21.93
C ALA A 18 16.24 17.07 -22.69
N ASP A 19 17.48 17.55 -22.68
CA ASP A 19 18.60 16.93 -23.38
C ASP A 19 18.97 15.58 -22.75
N THR A 20 18.99 15.49 -21.41
CA THR A 20 19.41 14.28 -20.69
C THR A 20 18.45 13.11 -20.89
N HIS A 21 17.15 13.40 -20.91
CA HIS A 21 16.09 12.38 -20.98
C HIS A 21 15.39 12.31 -22.34
N SER A 22 15.94 13.01 -23.36
CA SER A 22 15.34 13.10 -24.70
C SER A 22 13.86 13.54 -24.69
N LEU A 23 13.52 14.47 -23.80
CA LEU A 23 12.17 15.02 -23.65
C LEU A 23 12.02 16.29 -24.47
N ASP A 24 10.79 16.58 -24.92
CA ASP A 24 10.49 17.90 -25.46
C ASP A 24 10.48 18.97 -24.35
N ILE A 25 10.72 20.23 -24.73
CA ILE A 25 10.83 21.36 -23.80
C ILE A 25 9.55 21.58 -22.99
N LEU A 26 8.37 21.29 -23.55
CA LEU A 26 7.11 21.47 -22.83
C LEU A 26 7.03 20.45 -21.69
N THR A 27 7.27 19.17 -21.98
CA THR A 27 7.31 18.09 -20.99
C THR A 27 8.35 18.35 -19.91
N ALA A 28 9.60 18.66 -20.28
CA ALA A 28 10.65 18.99 -19.31
C ALA A 28 10.26 20.19 -18.42
N SER A 29 9.56 21.18 -18.97
CA SER A 29 9.10 22.34 -18.20
C SER A 29 7.96 22.01 -17.22
N ILE A 30 7.13 21.00 -17.51
CA ILE A 30 6.07 20.52 -16.61
C ILE A 30 6.71 19.73 -15.47
N LEU A 31 7.61 18.81 -15.77
CA LEU A 31 8.33 18.00 -14.78
C LEU A 31 9.16 18.88 -13.83
N THR A 32 9.91 19.85 -14.39
CA THR A 32 10.66 20.84 -13.59
C THR A 32 9.74 21.63 -12.65
N ARG A 33 8.55 22.02 -13.09
CA ARG A 33 7.57 22.72 -12.21
C ARG A 33 7.00 21.84 -11.11
N ARG A 34 6.97 20.53 -11.33
CA ARG A 34 6.49 19.53 -10.37
C ARG A 34 7.60 19.03 -9.45
N GLY A 35 8.83 19.51 -9.61
CA GLY A 35 9.98 19.06 -8.81
C GLY A 35 10.47 17.66 -9.18
N VAL A 36 10.05 17.12 -10.32
CA VAL A 36 10.50 15.84 -10.85
C VAL A 36 11.78 16.11 -11.64
N LEU A 37 12.93 15.86 -11.02
CA LEU A 37 14.24 16.24 -11.56
C LEU A 37 15.23 15.08 -11.57
N GLU A 38 15.08 14.11 -10.68
CA GLU A 38 16.00 12.99 -10.58
C GLU A 38 15.68 11.92 -11.64
N PRO A 39 16.70 11.25 -12.21
CA PRO A 39 16.50 10.24 -13.26
C PRO A 39 15.48 9.15 -12.93
N GLU A 40 15.47 8.67 -11.69
CA GLU A 40 14.56 7.64 -11.21
C GLU A 40 13.11 8.15 -11.17
N GLN A 41 12.90 9.41 -10.78
CA GLN A 41 11.57 10.02 -10.79
C GLN A 41 11.09 10.24 -12.23
N ILE A 42 11.98 10.62 -13.14
CA ILE A 42 11.65 10.77 -14.56
C ILE A 42 11.23 9.42 -15.14
N ALA A 43 12.01 8.36 -14.88
CA ALA A 43 11.70 7.02 -15.35
C ALA A 43 10.34 6.55 -14.81
N TYR A 44 10.05 6.75 -13.53
CA TYR A 44 8.76 6.41 -12.91
C TYR A 44 7.56 7.07 -13.61
N PHE A 45 7.68 8.32 -14.06
CA PHE A 45 6.57 9.04 -14.72
C PHE A 45 6.49 8.86 -16.23
N MET A 46 7.61 8.58 -16.89
CA MET A 46 7.70 8.60 -18.36
C MET A 46 7.73 7.20 -18.98
N GLU A 47 8.22 6.19 -18.25
CA GLU A 47 8.33 4.83 -18.75
C GLU A 47 7.06 4.04 -18.44
N SER A 48 6.68 3.15 -19.37
CA SER A 48 5.56 2.22 -19.18
C SER A 48 5.99 0.88 -18.61
N ASP A 49 7.29 0.70 -18.38
CA ASP A 49 7.85 -0.56 -17.88
C ASP A 49 7.66 -0.65 -16.37
N GLU A 50 7.02 -1.74 -15.93
CA GLU A 50 6.69 -2.01 -14.53
C GLU A 50 7.92 -2.04 -13.62
N ARG A 51 9.11 -2.29 -14.16
CA ARG A 51 10.38 -2.27 -13.40
C ARG A 51 10.70 -0.91 -12.80
N PHE A 52 10.13 0.17 -13.34
CA PHE A 52 10.30 1.51 -12.78
C PHE A 52 9.30 1.84 -11.69
N LEU A 53 8.31 0.96 -11.42
CA LEU A 53 7.48 1.09 -10.23
C LEU A 53 8.33 0.88 -8.98
N HIS A 54 8.08 1.69 -7.95
CA HIS A 54 8.73 1.51 -6.66
C HIS A 54 8.53 0.08 -6.10
N ASN A 55 9.60 -0.49 -5.56
CA ASN A 55 9.59 -1.83 -4.97
C ASN A 55 8.64 -1.86 -3.74
N PRO A 56 7.77 -2.87 -3.57
CA PRO A 56 6.92 -2.99 -2.38
C PRO A 56 7.71 -3.11 -1.06
N MET A 57 8.92 -3.68 -1.09
CA MET A 57 9.79 -3.86 0.09
C MET A 57 10.38 -2.55 0.63
N LEU A 58 10.13 -1.41 -0.04
CA LEU A 58 10.48 -0.10 0.50
C LEU A 58 9.57 0.31 1.66
N PHE A 59 8.40 -0.31 1.83
CA PHE A 59 7.58 -0.16 3.03
C PHE A 59 8.23 -0.88 4.22
N PRO A 60 8.49 -0.19 5.35
CA PRO A 60 9.23 -0.77 6.48
C PRO A 60 8.65 -2.06 7.07
N GLN A 61 7.33 -2.23 6.99
CA GLN A 61 6.62 -3.38 7.57
C GLN A 61 6.04 -4.33 6.51
N MET A 62 6.43 -4.20 5.24
CA MET A 62 5.95 -5.08 4.17
C MET A 62 6.39 -6.52 4.38
N GLU A 63 7.67 -6.75 4.70
CA GLU A 63 8.21 -8.07 5.00
C GLU A 63 7.42 -8.72 6.15
N GLN A 64 7.27 -8.00 7.26
CA GLN A 64 6.52 -8.43 8.43
C GLN A 64 5.06 -8.80 8.08
N ALA A 65 4.38 -8.02 7.23
CA ALA A 65 3.01 -8.32 6.81
C ALA A 65 2.95 -9.57 5.91
N VAL A 66 3.93 -9.76 5.02
CA VAL A 66 4.04 -10.93 4.16
C VAL A 66 4.26 -12.19 4.98
N GLU A 67 5.28 -12.20 5.86
CA GLU A 67 5.58 -13.33 6.73
C GLU A 67 4.37 -13.74 7.57
N ARG A 68 3.62 -12.76 8.08
CA ARG A 68 2.44 -13.04 8.88
C ARG A 68 1.32 -13.73 8.11
N VAL A 69 1.09 -13.32 6.87
CA VAL A 69 0.09 -13.95 6.01
C VAL A 69 0.54 -15.33 5.53
N LEU A 70 1.84 -15.52 5.27
CA LEU A 70 2.40 -16.85 4.97
C LEU A 70 2.23 -17.79 6.16
N HIS A 71 2.50 -17.32 7.39
CA HIS A 71 2.26 -18.10 8.60
C HIS A 71 0.77 -18.48 8.75
N ALA A 72 -0.15 -17.54 8.48
CA ALA A 72 -1.58 -17.83 8.48
C ALA A 72 -1.96 -18.91 7.45
N ALA A 73 -1.28 -18.94 6.30
CA ALA A 73 -1.51 -19.98 5.29
C ALA A 73 -0.99 -21.34 5.74
N GLU A 74 0.20 -21.38 6.35
CA GLU A 74 0.82 -22.60 6.86
C GLU A 74 0.02 -23.24 8.01
N GLU A 75 -0.49 -22.41 8.92
CA GLU A 75 -1.27 -22.85 10.09
C GLU A 75 -2.78 -22.97 9.81
N GLU A 76 -3.21 -22.80 8.55
CA GLU A 76 -4.62 -22.84 8.13
C GLU A 76 -5.52 -21.90 8.96
N GLU A 77 -4.99 -20.73 9.32
CA GLU A 77 -5.68 -19.73 10.12
C GLU A 77 -6.90 -19.15 9.40
N ARG A 78 -7.89 -18.72 10.18
CA ARG A 78 -9.07 -18.06 9.65
C ARG A 78 -8.84 -16.55 9.60
N VAL A 79 -8.91 -16.01 8.39
CA VAL A 79 -8.62 -14.59 8.12
C VAL A 79 -9.90 -13.82 7.82
N LEU A 80 -10.00 -12.59 8.33
CA LEU A 80 -11.05 -11.62 8.01
C LEU A 80 -10.45 -10.41 7.27
N VAL A 81 -10.98 -10.07 6.10
CA VAL A 81 -10.67 -8.84 5.37
C VAL A 81 -11.78 -7.81 5.61
N CYS A 82 -11.42 -6.62 6.09
CA CYS A 82 -12.34 -5.50 6.32
C CYS A 82 -11.99 -4.34 5.39
N GLY A 83 -12.87 -4.03 4.44
CA GLY A 83 -12.67 -2.96 3.46
C GLY A 83 -13.54 -1.72 3.68
N ASP A 84 -13.30 -0.66 2.89
CA ASP A 84 -14.24 0.46 2.74
C ASP A 84 -15.23 0.27 1.58
N LYS A 85 -16.35 1.00 1.61
CA LYS A 85 -17.49 0.92 0.69
C LYS A 85 -17.34 1.75 -0.58
N ASP A 86 -16.27 2.54 -0.70
CA ASP A 86 -16.01 3.30 -1.91
C ASP A 86 -15.30 2.45 -2.99
N ALA A 87 -14.96 3.07 -4.12
CA ALA A 87 -14.34 2.34 -5.22
C ALA A 87 -12.92 1.83 -4.89
N ASP A 88 -12.15 2.56 -4.08
CA ASP A 88 -10.81 2.16 -3.68
C ASP A 88 -10.91 0.98 -2.69
N GLY A 89 -11.71 1.12 -1.64
CA GLY A 89 -11.91 0.08 -0.63
C GLY A 89 -12.48 -1.23 -1.17
N ILE A 90 -13.47 -1.17 -2.07
CA ILE A 90 -14.02 -2.37 -2.71
C ILE A 90 -12.95 -3.05 -3.57
N THR A 91 -12.21 -2.28 -4.37
CA THR A 91 -11.17 -2.83 -5.24
C THR A 91 -10.03 -3.43 -4.43
N ALA A 92 -9.58 -2.74 -3.38
CA ALA A 92 -8.56 -3.22 -2.45
C ALA A 92 -8.98 -4.52 -1.76
N THR A 93 -10.25 -4.63 -1.35
CA THR A 93 -10.82 -5.84 -0.75
C THR A 93 -10.78 -7.01 -1.73
N VAL A 94 -11.19 -6.80 -2.98
CA VAL A 94 -11.16 -7.85 -4.01
C VAL A 94 -9.72 -8.34 -4.23
N LEU A 95 -8.77 -7.42 -4.43
CA LEU A 95 -7.36 -7.76 -4.63
C LEU A 95 -6.75 -8.51 -3.44
N MET A 96 -7.06 -8.08 -2.21
CA MET A 96 -6.59 -8.76 -0.99
C MET A 96 -7.18 -10.16 -0.87
N VAL A 97 -8.48 -10.33 -1.15
CA VAL A 97 -9.13 -11.65 -1.13
C VAL A 97 -8.55 -12.56 -2.20
N GLU A 98 -8.27 -12.06 -3.41
CA GLU A 98 -7.61 -12.83 -4.47
C GLU A 98 -6.17 -13.23 -4.08
N ALA A 99 -5.42 -12.32 -3.46
CA ALA A 99 -4.08 -12.61 -2.97
C ALA A 99 -4.09 -13.72 -1.90
N LEU A 100 -4.98 -13.66 -0.92
CA LEU A 100 -5.12 -14.70 0.11
C LEU A 100 -5.54 -16.05 -0.48
N ARG A 101 -6.49 -16.06 -1.43
CA ARG A 101 -6.92 -17.28 -2.13
C ARG A 101 -5.80 -17.94 -2.92
N SER A 102 -4.89 -17.14 -3.47
CA SER A 102 -3.71 -17.69 -4.17
C SER A 102 -2.77 -18.47 -3.24
N LEU A 103 -2.85 -18.22 -1.94
CA LEU A 103 -2.11 -18.93 -0.89
C LEU A 103 -2.92 -20.09 -0.26
N GLY A 104 -4.14 -20.36 -0.75
CA GLY A 104 -5.01 -21.39 -0.20
C GLY A 104 -5.88 -20.95 0.98
N ILE A 105 -5.83 -19.68 1.38
CA ILE A 105 -6.70 -19.11 2.42
C ILE A 105 -8.03 -18.70 1.76
N GLU A 106 -9.17 -19.20 2.26
CA GLU A 106 -10.49 -18.67 1.91
C GLU A 106 -10.94 -17.68 3.00
N PRO A 107 -10.71 -16.36 2.81
CA PRO A 107 -10.98 -15.39 3.87
C PRO A 107 -12.46 -15.09 4.00
N HIS A 108 -12.88 -14.78 5.22
CA HIS A 108 -14.08 -13.98 5.45
C HIS A 108 -13.80 -12.57 4.97
N TRP A 109 -14.78 -11.89 4.40
CA TRP A 109 -14.63 -10.49 4.01
C TRP A 109 -15.87 -9.68 4.36
N ARG A 110 -15.68 -8.39 4.58
CA ARG A 110 -16.75 -7.44 4.87
C ARG A 110 -16.41 -6.07 4.31
N VAL A 111 -17.44 -5.45 3.72
CA VAL A 111 -17.45 -4.04 3.35
C VAL A 111 -18.70 -3.42 4.00
N PRO A 112 -18.62 -2.20 4.58
CA PRO A 112 -19.77 -1.53 5.17
C PRO A 112 -20.92 -1.35 4.17
N VAL A 113 -22.16 -1.50 4.65
CA VAL A 113 -23.37 -1.29 3.84
C VAL A 113 -24.22 -0.15 4.38
N GLY A 114 -24.74 0.70 3.48
CA GLY A 114 -25.63 1.81 3.84
C GLY A 114 -24.98 2.82 4.79
N GLU A 115 -25.62 3.02 5.94
CA GLU A 115 -25.24 3.98 7.00
C GLU A 115 -24.28 3.39 8.05
N GLU A 116 -23.70 2.22 7.81
CA GLU A 116 -22.65 1.70 8.68
C GLU A 116 -21.44 2.64 8.72
N ASP A 117 -20.87 2.78 9.92
CA ASP A 117 -19.69 3.59 10.17
C ASP A 117 -18.48 3.06 9.40
N TYR A 118 -17.60 3.99 9.02
CA TYR A 118 -16.34 3.71 8.36
C TYR A 118 -15.32 3.07 9.33
N GLY A 119 -14.54 2.12 8.81
CA GLY A 119 -13.44 1.48 9.54
C GLY A 119 -13.80 0.16 10.22
N LEU A 120 -12.95 -0.25 11.15
CA LEU A 120 -13.17 -1.46 11.94
C LEU A 120 -14.39 -1.30 12.86
N ASN A 121 -15.13 -2.39 13.06
CA ASN A 121 -16.32 -2.41 13.90
C ASN A 121 -16.16 -3.39 15.07
N SER A 122 -16.27 -2.88 16.30
CA SER A 122 -16.08 -3.67 17.52
C SER A 122 -17.02 -4.87 17.65
N GLU A 123 -18.28 -4.74 17.24
CA GLU A 123 -19.25 -5.84 17.32
C GLU A 123 -18.94 -6.93 16.28
N VAL A 124 -18.47 -6.53 15.09
CA VAL A 124 -17.98 -7.48 14.08
C VAL A 124 -16.75 -8.22 14.60
N LEU A 125 -15.79 -7.52 15.21
CA LEU A 125 -14.58 -8.14 15.77
C LEU A 125 -14.93 -9.17 16.86
N LYS A 126 -15.83 -8.82 17.80
CA LYS A 126 -16.29 -9.77 18.83
C LYS A 126 -16.99 -10.98 18.22
N ALA A 127 -17.86 -10.77 17.23
CA ALA A 127 -18.57 -11.86 16.56
C ALA A 127 -17.59 -12.78 15.81
N LYS A 128 -16.59 -12.21 15.15
CA LYS A 128 -15.60 -12.95 14.36
C LYS A 128 -14.56 -13.66 15.21
N ALA A 129 -14.18 -13.11 16.35
CA ALA A 129 -13.38 -13.82 17.35
C ALA A 129 -14.10 -15.09 17.86
N ALA A 130 -15.43 -15.05 18.00
CA ALA A 130 -16.24 -16.23 18.35
C ALA A 130 -16.34 -17.26 17.21
N GLU A 131 -15.93 -16.92 15.99
CA GLU A 131 -15.81 -17.80 14.83
C GLU A 131 -14.36 -18.25 14.58
N ASP A 132 -13.49 -18.16 15.58
CA ASP A 132 -12.07 -18.55 15.55
C ASP A 132 -11.25 -17.79 14.48
N ILE A 133 -11.65 -16.56 14.12
CA ILE A 133 -10.80 -15.66 13.33
C ILE A 133 -9.62 -15.24 14.20
N THR A 134 -8.41 -15.36 13.67
CA THR A 134 -7.14 -15.04 14.36
C THR A 134 -6.37 -13.91 13.67
N LEU A 135 -6.67 -13.61 12.40
CA LEU A 135 -6.03 -12.54 11.65
C LEU A 135 -7.08 -11.63 10.99
N VAL A 136 -6.95 -10.32 11.19
CA VAL A 136 -7.76 -9.29 10.55
C VAL A 136 -6.86 -8.47 9.62
N ILE A 137 -7.29 -8.28 8.38
CA ILE A 137 -6.64 -7.42 7.40
C ILE A 137 -7.58 -6.27 7.07
N ALA A 138 -7.30 -5.09 7.61
CA ALA A 138 -8.00 -3.85 7.28
C ALA A 138 -7.41 -3.28 5.98
N VAL A 139 -8.26 -3.02 4.98
CA VAL A 139 -7.89 -2.42 3.70
C VAL A 139 -8.70 -1.16 3.49
N ASP A 140 -8.03 -0.09 3.07
CA ASP A 140 -8.62 1.26 2.95
C ASP A 140 -9.28 1.79 4.22
N CYS A 141 -8.86 1.26 5.37
CA CYS A 141 -9.26 1.72 6.68
C CYS A 141 -8.30 1.21 7.76
N GLY A 142 -8.55 1.62 9.02
CA GLY A 142 -7.83 1.08 10.18
C GLY A 142 -6.79 2.03 10.78
N ILE A 143 -6.17 2.96 10.02
CA ILE A 143 -5.06 3.78 10.55
C ILE A 143 -5.46 4.67 11.73
N THR A 144 -6.77 4.96 11.88
CA THR A 144 -7.33 5.74 12.99
C THR A 144 -8.14 4.91 13.99
N ASN A 145 -8.24 3.59 13.84
CA ASN A 145 -9.05 2.68 14.65
C ASN A 145 -8.26 2.09 15.84
N PHE A 146 -7.81 2.94 16.75
CA PHE A 146 -6.97 2.53 17.88
C PHE A 146 -7.70 1.57 18.83
N GLU A 147 -8.91 1.92 19.24
CA GLU A 147 -9.70 1.15 20.20
C GLU A 147 -10.12 -0.21 19.61
N GLU A 148 -10.46 -0.26 18.33
CA GLU A 148 -10.83 -1.51 17.67
C GLU A 148 -9.63 -2.44 17.47
N VAL A 149 -8.44 -1.90 17.17
CA VAL A 149 -7.22 -2.71 17.07
C VAL A 149 -6.80 -3.22 18.45
N GLU A 150 -6.89 -2.40 19.50
CA GLU A 150 -6.68 -2.86 20.88
C GLU A 150 -7.66 -3.96 21.27
N LEU A 151 -8.96 -3.79 20.97
CA LEU A 151 -9.98 -4.80 21.20
C LEU A 151 -9.64 -6.10 20.48
N ALA A 152 -9.29 -6.04 19.18
CA ALA A 152 -8.91 -7.22 18.40
C ALA A 152 -7.75 -7.98 19.08
N ASN A 153 -6.71 -7.26 19.50
CA ASN A 153 -5.58 -7.85 20.22
C ASN A 153 -6.03 -8.53 21.53
N THR A 154 -6.94 -7.91 22.30
CA THR A 154 -7.46 -8.53 23.55
C THR A 154 -8.30 -9.78 23.30
N LEU A 155 -8.85 -9.92 22.09
CA LEU A 155 -9.63 -11.07 21.65
C LEU A 155 -8.75 -12.17 21.03
N GLY A 156 -7.43 -11.97 20.98
CA GLY A 156 -6.49 -12.93 20.39
C GLY A 156 -6.38 -12.85 18.87
N MET A 157 -6.84 -11.75 18.26
CA MET A 157 -6.65 -11.47 16.84
C MET A 157 -5.48 -10.52 16.62
N GLU A 158 -4.68 -10.78 15.60
CA GLU A 158 -3.70 -9.82 15.10
C GLU A 158 -4.30 -8.99 13.96
N VAL A 159 -3.88 -7.74 13.83
CA VAL A 159 -4.40 -6.81 12.80
C VAL A 159 -3.28 -6.35 11.87
N LEU A 160 -3.48 -6.49 10.57
CA LEU A 160 -2.70 -5.86 9.51
C LEU A 160 -3.50 -4.70 8.93
N ILE A 161 -2.86 -3.55 8.73
CA ILE A 161 -3.51 -2.35 8.19
C ILE A 161 -2.86 -1.98 6.86
N PHE A 162 -3.66 -1.91 5.80
CA PHE A 162 -3.28 -1.40 4.48
C PHE A 162 -4.13 -0.16 4.19
N ASP A 163 -3.61 1.01 4.55
CA ASP A 163 -4.37 2.24 4.54
C ASP A 163 -3.53 3.38 3.98
N HIS A 164 -4.17 4.38 3.40
CA HIS A 164 -3.53 5.57 2.87
C HIS A 164 -4.10 6.87 3.46
N HIS A 165 -5.02 6.78 4.42
CA HIS A 165 -5.50 7.94 5.16
C HIS A 165 -4.40 8.56 6.03
N LEU A 166 -4.62 9.80 6.47
CA LEU A 166 -3.67 10.48 7.34
C LEU A 166 -3.63 9.80 8.72
N PRO A 167 -2.45 9.35 9.19
CA PRO A 167 -2.32 8.85 10.55
C PRO A 167 -2.56 9.98 11.57
N ARG A 168 -2.89 9.62 12.81
CA ARG A 168 -2.89 10.59 13.91
C ARG A 168 -1.46 11.05 14.17
N GLU A 169 -1.27 12.34 14.46
CA GLU A 169 0.06 12.91 14.63
C GLU A 169 0.82 12.18 15.76
N GLY A 170 2.00 11.65 15.43
CA GLY A 170 2.88 10.96 16.38
C GLY A 170 2.35 9.64 16.93
N SER A 171 1.29 9.05 16.37
CA SER A 171 0.72 7.80 16.89
C SER A 171 0.19 6.88 15.78
N ILE A 172 0.37 5.58 15.98
CA ILE A 172 -0.16 4.51 15.13
C ILE A 172 -0.93 3.53 16.03
N PRO A 173 -2.02 2.92 15.54
CA PRO A 173 -2.73 1.88 16.29
C PRO A 173 -1.78 0.70 16.56
N PRO A 174 -1.99 -0.06 17.65
CA PRO A 174 -1.12 -1.19 18.01
C PRO A 174 -1.40 -2.42 17.14
N ALA A 175 -1.35 -2.25 15.82
CA ALA A 175 -1.50 -3.30 14.83
C ALA A 175 -0.20 -4.10 14.72
N TYR A 176 -0.30 -5.34 14.26
CA TYR A 176 0.86 -6.19 14.01
C TYR A 176 1.76 -5.56 12.94
N ALA A 177 1.18 -5.11 11.83
CA ALA A 177 1.86 -4.34 10.79
C ALA A 177 0.94 -3.27 10.17
N VAL A 178 1.54 -2.18 9.72
CA VAL A 178 0.90 -1.03 9.10
C VAL A 178 1.63 -0.67 7.81
N ILE A 179 0.94 -0.85 6.69
CA ILE A 179 1.36 -0.43 5.36
C ILE A 179 0.61 0.86 5.02
N ASN A 180 1.27 1.99 5.23
CA ASN A 180 0.72 3.30 4.90
C ASN A 180 1.82 4.23 4.35
N PRO A 181 1.66 4.77 3.13
CA PRO A 181 2.71 5.57 2.46
C PRO A 181 2.87 6.97 3.07
N LYS A 182 1.90 7.44 3.86
CA LYS A 182 1.92 8.76 4.53
C LYS A 182 2.56 8.71 5.92
N LEU A 183 3.00 7.54 6.38
CA LEU A 183 3.84 7.47 7.58
C LEU A 183 5.23 8.09 7.28
N PRO A 184 5.82 8.84 8.23
CA PRO A 184 7.10 9.50 8.01
C PRO A 184 8.19 8.51 7.55
N GLY A 185 8.74 8.74 6.36
CA GLY A 185 9.80 7.90 5.78
C GLY A 185 9.35 6.52 5.32
N SER A 186 8.05 6.28 5.14
CA SER A 186 7.49 4.96 4.84
C SER A 186 7.61 4.54 3.37
N TYR A 187 7.29 5.43 2.43
CA TYR A 187 7.32 5.06 1.00
C TYR A 187 7.67 6.26 0.11
N PRO A 188 8.37 6.07 -1.03
CA PRO A 188 8.78 7.20 -1.88
C PRO A 188 7.61 8.00 -2.50
N PHE A 189 6.41 7.42 -2.57
CA PHE A 189 5.24 8.07 -3.12
C PHE A 189 4.04 7.97 -2.18
N GLU A 190 3.73 9.08 -1.51
CA GLU A 190 2.62 9.22 -0.54
C GLU A 190 1.22 9.12 -1.17
N GLY A 191 1.12 9.21 -2.51
CA GLY A 191 -0.13 9.24 -3.25
C GLY A 191 -0.71 7.89 -3.62
N LEU A 192 -0.20 6.78 -3.06
CA LEU A 192 -0.79 5.46 -3.30
C LEU A 192 -2.18 5.36 -2.67
N CYS A 193 -3.10 4.73 -3.40
CA CYS A 193 -4.45 4.37 -2.94
C CYS A 193 -4.44 2.96 -2.32
N ALA A 194 -5.45 2.58 -1.57
CA ALA A 194 -5.50 1.28 -0.90
C ALA A 194 -5.45 0.11 -1.90
N ALA A 195 -6.11 0.23 -3.06
CA ALA A 195 -6.01 -0.77 -4.12
C ALA A 195 -4.58 -0.93 -4.66
N ALA A 196 -3.82 0.17 -4.72
CA ALA A 196 -2.40 0.11 -5.07
C ALA A 196 -1.58 -0.55 -3.95
N LEU A 197 -1.90 -0.33 -2.67
CA LEU A 197 -1.26 -1.03 -1.55
C LEU A 197 -1.54 -2.53 -1.59
N ALA A 198 -2.78 -2.94 -1.84
CA ALA A 198 -3.14 -4.35 -2.02
C ALA A 198 -2.40 -4.98 -3.22
N SER A 199 -2.28 -4.25 -4.34
CA SER A 199 -1.50 -4.70 -5.51
C SER A 199 0.00 -4.84 -5.18
N LYS A 200 0.57 -3.90 -4.41
CA LYS A 200 1.96 -3.98 -3.93
C LYS A 200 2.17 -5.17 -2.99
N PHE A 201 1.20 -5.45 -2.14
CA PHE A 201 1.23 -6.62 -1.26
C PHE A 201 1.18 -7.93 -2.05
N GLN A 202 0.30 -8.03 -3.05
CA GLN A 202 0.26 -9.17 -3.96
C GLN A 202 1.59 -9.37 -4.69
N TRP A 203 2.22 -8.29 -5.16
CA TRP A 203 3.57 -8.36 -5.72
C TRP A 203 4.59 -8.91 -4.71
N ALA A 204 4.56 -8.43 -3.47
CA ALA A 204 5.45 -8.93 -2.40
C ALA A 204 5.22 -10.42 -2.10
N LEU A 205 3.97 -10.88 -2.06
CA LEU A 205 3.62 -12.30 -1.93
C LEU A 205 4.15 -13.15 -3.10
N CYS A 206 4.04 -12.65 -4.33
CA CYS A 206 4.60 -13.34 -5.49
C CYS A 206 6.13 -13.48 -5.39
N LEU A 207 6.83 -12.45 -4.91
CA LEU A 207 8.27 -12.53 -4.65
C LEU A 207 8.57 -13.56 -3.56
N ALA A 208 7.76 -13.59 -2.50
CA ALA A 208 7.91 -14.52 -1.39
C ALA A 208 7.72 -16.00 -1.78
N GLY A 209 6.95 -16.27 -2.84
CA GLY A 209 6.80 -17.60 -3.44
C GLY A 209 7.99 -18.05 -4.30
N THR A 210 9.07 -17.28 -4.39
CA THR A 210 10.27 -17.63 -5.19
C THR A 210 11.47 -17.92 -4.30
N ASP A 211 12.49 -18.59 -4.87
CA ASP A 211 13.79 -18.80 -4.21
C ASP A 211 14.58 -17.49 -3.97
N LEU A 212 14.04 -16.32 -4.38
CA LEU A 212 14.63 -15.01 -4.14
C LEU A 212 14.10 -14.33 -2.86
N TRP A 213 13.14 -14.95 -2.17
CA TRP A 213 12.62 -14.40 -0.91
C TRP A 213 13.72 -14.34 0.16
N CYS A 214 13.86 -13.19 0.82
CA CYS A 214 14.92 -12.91 1.80
C CYS A 214 16.37 -13.06 1.28
N GLU A 215 16.58 -13.10 -0.03
CA GLU A 215 17.91 -13.16 -0.65
C GLU A 215 18.34 -11.79 -1.20
N GLU A 216 19.63 -11.49 -1.12
CA GLU A 216 20.20 -10.33 -1.81
C GLU A 216 20.44 -10.66 -3.29
N PHE A 217 19.74 -9.97 -4.18
CA PHE A 217 19.96 -10.10 -5.62
C PHE A 217 20.13 -8.74 -6.30
N CYS A 218 20.93 -8.71 -7.35
CA CYS A 218 21.12 -7.53 -8.20
C CYS A 218 20.50 -7.81 -9.58
N LEU A 219 19.52 -6.99 -9.96
CA LEU A 219 19.01 -6.98 -11.33
C LEU A 219 20.03 -6.30 -12.25
N VAL A 220 20.80 -7.10 -12.98
CA VAL A 220 21.71 -6.59 -14.02
C VAL A 220 20.87 -6.26 -15.26
N LEU A 221 20.59 -4.99 -15.47
CA LEU A 221 20.00 -4.51 -16.72
C LEU A 221 21.05 -4.63 -17.83
N ALA A 222 20.97 -5.70 -18.61
CA ALA A 222 21.68 -5.75 -19.88
C ALA A 222 21.10 -4.66 -20.79
N LYS A 223 21.90 -3.63 -21.08
CA LYS A 223 21.61 -2.73 -22.20
C LYS A 223 21.88 -3.52 -23.48
N GLU A 224 20.83 -3.89 -24.20
CA GLU A 224 20.94 -4.24 -25.62
C GLU A 224 21.29 -2.99 -26.44
#